data_AF-A0A376A9Z4-F1
#
_entry.id   AF-A0A376A9Z4-F1
#
_cell.length_a   1.000
_cell.length_b   1.000
_cell.length_c   1.000
_cell.angle_alpha   90.00
_cell.angle_beta   90.00
_cell.angle_gamma   90.00
#
_symmetry.space_group_name_H-M   'P 1'
#
loop_
_entity.id
_entity.type
_entity.pdbx_description
1 polymer ?
#
loop_
_entity_poly.entity_id
_entity_poly.type
_entity_poly.pdbx_seq_one_letter_code
_entity_poly.pdbx_strand_id
1 'polypeptide(L)'
;MFEQPGCMYCARWDAEVSPKYPKTSEGRAAPLRRLDLHADLPPGIAISRPPTFTPTFVLIVDGLETGRIEGYPGEDFFWALLGEMITRAGGHLTDEDR
;
A
#
# COMPACT_ATOMS: atom_id res chain seq x y z
N MET A 1 -1.81 -3.35 2.70
CA MET A 1 -2.94 -2.54 3.19
C MET A 1 -3.39 -3.11 4.51
N PHE A 2 -3.35 -2.30 5.57
CA PHE A 2 -4.09 -2.54 6.79
C PHE A 2 -5.54 -2.09 6.60
N GLU A 3 -6.47 -2.95 6.97
CA GLU A 3 -7.91 -2.75 6.84
C GLU A 3 -8.64 -3.22 8.09
N GLN A 4 -9.90 -2.86 8.23
CA GLN A 4 -10.76 -3.35 9.32
C GLN A 4 -12.21 -3.47 8.82
N PRO A 5 -13.05 -4.30 9.46
CA PRO A 5 -14.46 -4.40 9.13
C PRO A 5 -15.18 -3.04 9.14
N GLY A 6 -16.02 -2.78 8.14
CA GLY A 6 -16.79 -1.52 8.03
C GLY A 6 -16.01 -0.32 7.47
N CYS A 7 -14.75 -0.51 7.05
CA CYS A 7 -13.95 0.55 6.45
C CYS A 7 -14.45 0.93 5.03
N MET A 8 -15.27 1.98 4.93
CA MET A 8 -15.79 2.46 3.63
C MET A 8 -14.69 2.86 2.64
N TYR A 9 -13.59 3.46 3.12
CA TYR A 9 -12.48 3.87 2.26
C TYR A 9 -11.62 2.69 1.78
N CYS A 10 -11.57 1.60 2.55
CA CYS A 10 -10.93 0.35 2.11
C CYS A 10 -11.74 -0.25 0.96
N ALA A 11 -13.07 -0.36 1.13
CA ALA A 11 -13.96 -0.82 0.07
C ALA A 11 -13.90 0.07 -1.19
N ARG A 12 -13.73 1.39 -1.01
CA ARG A 12 -13.54 2.32 -2.13
C ARG A 12 -12.23 2.04 -2.89
N TRP A 13 -11.13 1.85 -2.18
CA TRP A 13 -9.84 1.47 -2.80
C TRP A 13 -9.96 0.12 -3.52
N ASP A 14 -10.66 -0.85 -2.92
CA ASP A 14 -10.90 -2.16 -3.52
C ASP A 14 -11.70 -2.08 -4.82
N ALA A 15 -12.67 -1.15 -4.92
CA ALA A 15 -13.46 -0.96 -6.13
C ALA A 15 -12.67 -0.23 -7.23
N GLU A 16 -11.92 0.81 -6.86
CA GLU A 16 -11.28 1.73 -7.82
C GLU A 16 -9.89 1.24 -8.28
N VAL A 17 -9.10 0.69 -7.37
CA VAL A 17 -7.66 0.44 -7.55
C VAL A 17 -7.29 -1.04 -7.52
N SER A 18 -7.81 -1.81 -6.57
CA SER A 18 -7.40 -3.23 -6.40
C SER A 18 -7.45 -4.09 -7.67
N PRO A 19 -8.44 -3.96 -8.58
CA PRO A 19 -8.50 -4.79 -9.79
C PRO A 19 -7.45 -4.42 -10.84
N LYS A 20 -6.92 -3.19 -10.76
CA LYS A 20 -5.86 -2.66 -11.62
C LYS A 20 -4.49 -2.97 -11.05
N TYR A 21 -4.33 -2.87 -9.72
CA TYR A 21 -3.07 -2.97 -9.00
C TYR A 21 -2.09 -4.05 -9.49
N PRO A 22 -2.44 -5.35 -9.53
CA PRO A 22 -1.48 -6.38 -9.95
C PRO A 22 -1.06 -6.30 -11.43
N LYS A 23 -1.71 -5.46 -12.23
CA LYS A 23 -1.44 -5.26 -13.66
C LYS A 23 -0.52 -4.07 -13.94
N THR A 24 -0.24 -3.23 -12.94
CA THR A 24 0.61 -2.04 -13.13
C THR A 24 2.06 -2.32 -12.74
N SER A 25 2.98 -1.46 -13.16
CA SER A 25 4.38 -1.52 -12.74
C SER A 25 4.53 -1.36 -11.23
N GLU A 26 3.73 -0.51 -10.59
CA GLU A 26 3.73 -0.33 -9.13
C GLU A 26 3.29 -1.59 -8.40
N GLY A 27 2.22 -2.26 -8.83
CA GLY A 27 1.77 -3.48 -8.17
C GLY A 27 2.67 -4.68 -8.41
N ARG A 28 3.43 -4.71 -9.52
CA ARG A 28 4.51 -5.67 -9.74
C ARG A 28 5.72 -5.38 -8.84
N ALA A 29 6.09 -4.11 -8.69
CA ALA A 29 7.22 -3.69 -7.85
C ALA A 29 6.92 -3.81 -6.36
N ALA A 30 5.67 -3.61 -5.95
CA ALA A 30 5.21 -3.69 -4.56
C ALA A 30 3.94 -4.54 -4.44
N PRO A 31 4.03 -5.89 -4.49
CA PRO A 31 2.85 -6.74 -4.41
C PRO A 31 2.01 -6.51 -3.15
N LEU A 32 0.70 -6.35 -3.33
CA LEU A 32 -0.21 -6.06 -2.23
C LEU A 32 -0.41 -7.27 -1.31
N ARG A 33 -0.22 -7.05 -0.01
CA ARG A 33 -0.73 -7.92 1.06
C ARG A 33 -1.77 -7.17 1.89
N ARG A 34 -2.87 -7.85 2.24
CA ARG A 34 -3.91 -7.33 3.14
C ARG A 34 -3.71 -7.89 4.55
N LEU A 35 -3.88 -7.04 5.56
CA LEU A 35 -3.76 -7.38 6.98
C LEU A 35 -4.89 -6.70 7.75
N ASP A 36 -5.47 -7.40 8.72
CA ASP A 36 -6.38 -6.77 9.69
C ASP A 36 -5.56 -5.81 10.58
N LEU A 37 -6.06 -4.60 10.79
CA LEU A 37 -5.46 -3.57 11.64
C LEU A 37 -5.17 -4.08 13.06
N HIS A 38 -6.00 -5.00 13.56
CA HIS A 38 -5.95 -5.53 14.92
C HIS A 38 -5.19 -6.85 15.04
N ALA A 39 -4.74 -7.44 13.93
CA ALA A 39 -3.97 -8.68 13.95
C ALA A 39 -2.49 -8.43 14.20
N ASP A 40 -1.80 -9.47 14.69
CA ASP A 40 -0.35 -9.46 14.80
C ASP A 40 0.32 -9.33 13.44
N LEU A 41 1.48 -8.68 13.41
CA LEU A 41 2.27 -8.58 12.19
C LEU A 41 2.81 -9.96 11.78
N PRO A 42 2.89 -10.24 10.47
CA PRO A 42 3.57 -11.43 9.98
C PRO A 42 5.02 -11.49 10.49
N PRO A 43 5.57 -12.69 10.75
CA PRO A 43 6.96 -12.84 11.12
C PRO A 43 7.91 -12.18 10.13
N GLY A 44 8.96 -11.53 10.63
CA GLY A 44 9.97 -10.85 9.81
C GLY A 44 9.55 -9.47 9.28
N ILE A 45 8.38 -8.95 9.68
CA ILE A 45 7.94 -7.60 9.35
C ILE A 45 8.08 -6.69 10.58
N ALA A 46 8.76 -5.56 10.41
CA ALA A 46 8.84 -4.51 11.41
C ALA A 46 8.33 -3.19 10.81
N ILE A 47 7.40 -2.56 11.51
CA ILE A 47 6.89 -1.22 11.20
C ILE A 47 7.29 -0.25 12.30
N SER A 48 7.52 1.00 11.93
CA SER A 48 7.97 2.08 12.82
C SER A 48 6.95 2.44 13.90
N ARG A 49 5.66 2.27 13.59
CA ARG A 49 4.53 2.47 14.52
C ARG A 49 3.30 1.67 14.09
N PRO A 50 2.46 1.22 15.05
CA PRO A 50 1.15 0.63 14.73
C PRO A 50 0.32 1.59 13.85
N PRO A 51 -0.37 1.09 12.82
CA PRO A 51 -1.33 1.90 12.09
C PRO A 51 -2.55 2.16 12.98
N THR A 52 -3.10 3.37 12.91
CA THR A 52 -4.31 3.77 13.67
C THR A 52 -5.47 4.20 12.75
N PHE A 53 -5.27 4.13 11.44
CA PHE A 53 -6.22 4.55 10.41
C PHE A 53 -6.33 3.46 9.33
N THR A 54 -7.50 3.37 8.70
CA THR A 54 -7.75 2.43 7.59
C THR A 54 -8.40 3.15 6.39
N PRO A 55 -7.96 2.87 5.16
CA PRO A 55 -6.84 1.99 4.82
C PRO A 55 -5.49 2.64 5.14
N THR A 56 -4.51 1.85 5.60
CA THR A 56 -3.10 2.27 5.65
C THR A 56 -2.27 1.37 4.74
N PHE A 57 -1.49 1.94 3.84
CA PHE A 57 -0.58 1.21 2.95
C PHE A 57 0.83 1.39 3.48
N VAL A 58 1.50 0.30 3.84
CA VAL A 58 2.89 0.32 4.29
C VAL A 58 3.73 -0.39 3.23
N LEU A 59 4.77 0.28 2.74
CA LEU A 59 5.77 -0.32 1.87
C LEU A 59 6.85 -0.95 2.73
N ILE A 60 7.15 -2.22 2.45
CA ILE A 60 8.15 -3.00 3.15
C ILE A 60 9.28 -3.35 2.17
N VAL A 61 10.52 -3.10 2.57
CA VAL A 61 11.73 -3.56 1.88
C VAL A 61 12.60 -4.30 2.90
N ASP A 62 13.03 -5.52 2.57
CA ASP A 62 13.83 -6.38 3.45
C ASP A 62 13.25 -6.54 4.87
N GLY A 63 11.92 -6.62 4.95
CA GLY A 63 11.19 -6.78 6.22
C GLY A 63 10.99 -5.48 7.02
N LEU A 64 11.50 -4.36 6.55
CA LEU A 64 11.40 -3.07 7.23
C LEU A 64 10.48 -2.11 6.49
N GLU A 65 9.69 -1.34 7.25
CA GLU A 65 8.93 -0.21 6.71
C GLU A 65 9.86 0.87 6.12
N THR A 66 9.62 1.22 4.86
CA THR A 66 10.32 2.31 4.16
C THR A 66 9.42 3.52 3.88
N GLY A 67 8.11 3.36 4.02
CA GLY A 67 7.15 4.45 3.89
C GLY A 67 5.71 3.98 4.07
N ARG A 68 4.79 4.93 4.26
CA ARG A 68 3.36 4.64 4.34
C ARG A 68 2.47 5.73 3.74
N ILE A 69 1.27 5.33 3.35
CA ILE A 69 0.15 6.19 2.97
C ILE A 69 -0.99 5.91 3.95
N GLU A 70 -1.51 6.95 4.61
CA GLU A 70 -2.64 6.83 5.54
C GLU A 70 -3.89 7.45 4.92
N GLY A 71 -4.94 6.63 4.75
CA GLY A 71 -6.17 7.00 4.10
C GLY A 71 -6.17 6.80 2.58
N TYR A 72 -7.30 7.08 1.97
CA TYR A 72 -7.50 6.98 0.52
C TYR A 72 -8.42 8.12 0.02
N PRO A 73 -7.84 9.27 -0.38
CA PRO A 73 -8.63 10.40 -0.89
C PRO A 73 -9.11 10.17 -2.34
N GLY A 74 -8.42 9.32 -3.11
CA GLY A 74 -8.76 8.95 -4.48
C GLY A 74 -7.59 8.32 -5.23
N GLU A 75 -7.87 7.81 -6.43
CA GLU A 75 -6.95 7.02 -7.25
C GLU A 75 -5.67 7.78 -7.63
N ASP A 76 -5.79 8.99 -8.18
CA ASP A 76 -4.65 9.79 -8.64
C ASP A 76 -3.65 10.09 -7.51
N PHE A 77 -4.16 10.37 -6.31
CA PHE A 77 -3.33 10.59 -5.13
C PHE A 77 -2.62 9.32 -4.70
N PHE A 78 -3.30 8.18 -4.74
CA PHE A 78 -2.70 6.90 -4.37
C PHE A 78 -1.54 6.54 -5.28
N TRP A 79 -1.72 6.65 -6.60
CA TRP A 79 -0.66 6.34 -7.56
C TRP A 79 0.54 7.26 -7.44
N ALA A 80 0.32 8.58 -7.32
CA ALA A 80 1.40 9.54 -7.15
C ALA A 80 2.25 9.26 -5.89
N LEU A 81 1.59 9.03 -4.75
CA LEU A 81 2.28 8.76 -3.48
C LEU A 81 3.00 7.41 -3.48
N LEU A 82 2.38 6.37 -4.03
CA LEU A 82 2.99 5.04 -4.11
C LEU A 82 4.22 5.06 -5.02
N GLY A 83 4.13 5.72 -6.18
CA GLY A 83 5.25 5.83 -7.11
C GLY A 83 6.45 6.54 -6.49
N GLU A 84 6.20 7.62 -5.74
CA GLU A 84 7.23 8.31 -4.98
C GLU A 84 7.85 7.43 -3.89
N MET A 85 7.04 6.69 -3.14
CA MET A 85 7.53 5.77 -2.11
C MET A 85 8.41 4.66 -2.69
N ILE A 86 8.02 4.06 -3.81
CA ILE A 86 8.80 3.01 -4.48
C ILE A 86 10.13 3.58 -4.97
N THR A 87 10.11 4.76 -5.60
CA THR A 87 11.32 5.43 -6.11
C THR A 87 12.30 5.74 -4.99
N ARG A 88 11.82 6.30 -3.87
CA ARG A 88 12.65 6.61 -2.69
C ARG A 88 13.25 5.36 -2.04
N ALA A 89 12.56 4.23 -2.14
CA ALA A 89 13.05 2.94 -1.66
C ALA A 89 14.04 2.25 -2.62
N GLY A 90 14.40 2.89 -3.74
CA GLY A 90 15.34 2.36 -4.73
C GLY A 90 14.70 1.45 -5.77
N GLY A 91 13.36 1.37 -5.83
CA GLY A 91 12.64 0.67 -6.89
C GLY A 91 12.65 1.46 -8.20
N HIS A 92 12.66 0.75 -9.32
CA HIS A 92 12.53 1.33 -10.66
C HIS A 92 11.18 0.94 -11.25
N LEU A 93 10.34 1.93 -11.52
CA LEU A 93 9.09 1.76 -12.24
C LEU A 93 9.37 1.94 -13.74
N THR A 94 8.88 1.01 -14.57
CA THR A 94 8.92 1.18 -16.03
C THR A 94 7.72 2.01 -16.47
N ASP A 95 7.95 2.99 -17.35
CA ASP A 95 6.94 3.94 -17.86
C ASP A 95 5.90 3.30 -18.80
N GLU A 96 5.87 1.98 -18.96
CA GLU A 96 5.02 1.30 -19.95
C GLU A 96 3.51 1.33 -19.63
N ASP A 97 3.13 1.84 -18.46
CA ASP A 97 1.75 1.83 -17.94
C ASP A 97 1.19 3.24 -17.63
N ARG A 98 1.86 4.34 -18.03
CA ARG A 98 1.38 5.73 -17.81
C ARG A 98 0.45 6.25 -18.92
#